data_AF-A0A223V6I2-F1
#
_entry.id   AF-A0A223V6I2-F1
#
_cell.length_a   1.000
_cell.length_b   1.000
_cell.length_c   1.000
_cell.angle_alpha   90.00
_cell.angle_beta   90.00
_cell.angle_gamma   90.00
#
_symmetry.space_group_name_H-M   'P 1'
#
loop_
_entity.id
_entity.type
_entity.pdbx_description
1 polymer ?
#
loop_
_entity_poly.entity_id
_entity_poly.type
_entity_poly.pdbx_seq_one_letter_code
_entity_poly.pdbx_strand_id
1 'polypeptide(L)'
;MKKPIIFWTVLLGISVLVTGCKNGDKQKNDMEESTAKTSISNKGQLCFQNVYPYQDNPSTQDVLELNLTIDGNTVSGNYNWLPAEKDQRKGTLNGTLTDDNVTAQYHFMQEGMEQTAMLKIRLMDDKAQVEGGEAELGLGATIDKIDCGT
;
A
#
# COMPACT_ATOMS: atom_id res chain seq x y z
N MET A 1 -56.24 -9.85 2.77
CA MET A 1 -56.65 -11.18 3.28
C MET A 1 -55.51 -11.69 4.17
N LYS A 2 -55.58 -11.38 5.48
CA LYS A 2 -55.89 -12.29 6.62
C LYS A 2 -54.87 -13.42 6.82
N LYS A 3 -54.00 -13.22 7.83
CA LYS A 3 -53.10 -14.21 8.47
C LYS A 3 -53.90 -15.22 9.31
N PRO A 4 -53.29 -16.35 9.70
CA PRO A 4 -53.03 -16.58 11.15
C PRO A 4 -51.62 -17.19 11.37
N ILE A 5 -50.79 -16.75 12.33
CA ILE A 5 -50.82 -16.90 13.80
C ILE A 5 -50.94 -18.37 14.24
N ILE A 6 -49.81 -18.95 14.67
CA ILE A 6 -49.79 -20.04 15.65
C ILE A 6 -48.74 -19.67 16.72
N PHE A 7 -49.27 -19.23 17.85
CA PHE A 7 -48.63 -19.25 19.17
C PHE A 7 -48.40 -20.71 19.57
N TRP A 8 -47.35 -21.02 20.35
CA TRP A 8 -47.46 -21.86 21.55
C TRP A 8 -46.32 -21.52 22.52
N THR A 9 -46.69 -21.53 23.78
CA THR A 9 -46.06 -20.91 24.93
C THR A 9 -45.10 -21.84 25.68
N VAL A 10 -44.00 -21.24 26.16
CA VAL A 10 -43.38 -21.36 27.50
C VAL A 10 -43.28 -22.75 28.16
N LEU A 11 -42.05 -23.17 28.47
CA LEU A 11 -41.78 -23.81 29.76
C LEU A 11 -40.43 -23.34 30.34
N LEU A 12 -40.55 -22.86 31.58
CA LEU A 12 -39.55 -22.36 32.50
C LEU A 12 -38.67 -23.52 33.03
N GLY A 13 -37.36 -23.31 33.12
CA GLY A 13 -36.44 -24.28 33.74
C GLY A 13 -35.20 -23.59 34.32
N ILE A 14 -35.36 -23.01 35.51
CA ILE A 14 -34.25 -22.60 36.39
C ILE A 14 -33.62 -23.86 36.99
N SER A 15 -32.30 -24.00 36.88
CA SER A 15 -31.49 -24.70 37.88
C SER A 15 -30.04 -24.20 37.85
N VAL A 16 -29.41 -24.30 39.01
CA VAL A 16 -28.39 -23.43 39.57
C VAL A 16 -27.12 -24.26 39.84
N LEU A 17 -25.97 -23.60 39.73
CA LEU A 17 -24.62 -23.88 40.27
C LEU A 17 -23.88 -25.16 39.88
N VAL A 18 -22.66 -24.97 39.35
CA VAL A 18 -21.44 -25.36 40.08
C VAL A 18 -20.26 -24.47 39.69
N THR A 19 -19.55 -24.01 40.71
CA THR A 19 -18.32 -23.25 40.68
C THR A 19 -17.12 -24.15 40.39
N GLY A 20 -16.15 -23.64 39.63
CA GLY A 20 -14.88 -24.32 39.40
C GLY A 20 -13.77 -23.35 39.04
N CYS A 21 -13.17 -22.71 40.05
CA CYS A 21 -11.85 -22.09 39.93
C CYS A 21 -10.82 -23.00 40.60
N LYS A 22 -9.79 -23.42 39.86
CA LYS A 22 -8.50 -23.81 40.43
C LYS A 22 -7.37 -23.44 39.47
N ASN A 23 -6.48 -22.61 39.97
CA ASN A 23 -5.36 -21.94 39.29
C ASN A 23 -4.30 -22.90 38.75
N GLY A 24 -3.60 -22.43 37.70
CA GLY A 24 -2.32 -22.97 37.25
C GLY A 24 -1.71 -22.10 36.14
N ASP A 25 -0.78 -21.24 36.52
CA ASP A 25 0.08 -20.39 35.68
C ASP A 25 0.65 -21.09 34.42
N LYS A 26 0.68 -20.36 33.29
CA LYS A 26 1.90 -20.12 32.49
C LYS A 26 1.65 -19.15 31.32
N GLN A 27 2.34 -18.03 31.40
CA GLN A 27 2.70 -17.11 30.34
C GLN A 27 3.22 -17.79 29.05
N LYS A 28 2.99 -17.08 27.94
CA LYS A 28 3.86 -16.96 26.74
C LYS A 28 3.90 -18.18 25.80
N ASN A 29 3.90 -18.07 24.48
CA ASN A 29 4.09 -16.94 23.58
C ASN A 29 3.14 -17.09 22.40
N ASP A 30 2.77 -15.94 21.83
CA ASP A 30 2.43 -15.79 20.43
C ASP A 30 3.36 -16.66 19.59
N MET A 31 2.77 -17.56 18.80
CA MET A 31 3.48 -18.18 17.70
C MET A 31 3.50 -17.16 16.58
N GLU A 32 4.38 -16.20 16.79
CA GLU A 32 5.00 -15.37 15.79
C GLU A 32 5.58 -16.30 14.73
N GLU A 33 4.85 -16.46 13.62
CA GLU A 33 5.49 -16.74 12.35
C GLU A 33 6.27 -15.47 12.00
N SER A 34 7.46 -15.37 12.60
CA SER A 34 8.45 -14.32 12.37
C SER A 34 9.03 -14.54 10.97
N THR A 35 8.24 -14.21 9.95
CA THR A 35 8.83 -13.63 8.76
C THR A 35 9.36 -12.29 9.24
N ALA A 36 10.67 -12.22 9.48
CA ALA A 36 11.33 -10.99 9.90
C ALA A 36 10.98 -9.88 8.90
N LYS A 37 9.98 -9.08 9.24
CA LYS A 37 9.58 -7.91 8.47
C LYS A 37 10.70 -6.90 8.68
N THR A 38 11.62 -6.82 7.72
CA THR A 38 12.63 -5.77 7.71
C THR A 38 11.87 -4.45 7.57
N SER A 39 11.68 -3.76 8.69
CA SER A 39 11.09 -2.42 8.68
C SER A 39 11.96 -1.53 7.82
N ILE A 40 11.36 -0.83 6.85
CA ILE A 40 12.09 0.12 6.00
C ILE A 40 12.82 1.13 6.90
N SER A 41 14.10 1.38 6.62
CA SER A 41 14.88 2.39 7.33
C SER A 41 14.19 3.75 7.24
N ASN A 42 13.94 4.40 8.38
CA ASN A 42 13.38 5.76 8.47
C ASN A 42 14.36 6.86 8.00
N LYS A 43 15.41 6.48 7.26
CA LYS A 43 16.36 7.40 6.65
C LYS A 43 17.01 6.75 5.44
N GLY A 44 17.02 7.45 4.31
CA GLY A 44 17.72 7.02 3.10
C GLY A 44 16.95 7.30 1.81
N GLN A 45 17.54 6.85 0.71
CA GLN A 45 16.94 6.92 -0.62
C GLN A 45 16.47 5.53 -1.03
N LEU A 46 15.28 5.46 -1.63
CA LEU A 46 14.75 4.25 -2.25
C LEU A 46 14.40 4.55 -3.71
N CYS A 47 14.82 3.68 -4.62
CA CYS A 47 14.60 3.82 -6.04
C CYS A 47 13.89 2.58 -6.57
N PHE A 48 12.87 2.80 -7.40
CA PHE A 48 12.08 1.75 -8.01
C PHE A 48 11.88 2.07 -9.48
N GLN A 49 11.97 1.05 -10.34
CA GLN A 49 11.80 1.21 -11.77
C GLN A 49 11.25 -0.04 -12.44
N ASN A 50 10.29 0.14 -13.34
CA ASN A 50 9.92 -0.86 -14.34
C ASN A 50 10.27 -0.31 -15.73
N VAL A 51 10.86 -1.16 -16.56
CA VAL A 51 11.26 -0.85 -17.94
C VAL A 51 10.46 -1.73 -18.90
N TYR A 52 9.82 -1.10 -19.88
CA TYR A 52 8.96 -1.75 -20.86
C TYR A 52 9.53 -1.54 -22.27
N PRO A 53 10.40 -2.45 -22.75
CA PRO A 53 10.98 -2.34 -24.09
C PRO A 53 9.95 -2.63 -25.18
N TYR A 54 10.08 -1.94 -26.31
CA TYR A 54 9.21 -2.16 -27.47
C TYR A 54 9.57 -3.47 -28.16
N GLN A 55 8.56 -4.22 -28.62
CA GLN A 55 8.77 -5.52 -29.25
C GLN A 55 9.61 -5.43 -30.53
N ASP A 56 9.34 -4.43 -31.37
CA ASP A 56 10.00 -4.26 -32.67
C ASP A 56 11.33 -3.49 -32.57
N ASN A 57 11.58 -2.81 -31.45
CA ASN A 57 12.82 -2.09 -31.19
C ASN A 57 13.13 -2.06 -29.69
N PRO A 58 13.84 -3.07 -29.15
CA PRO A 58 14.16 -3.14 -27.72
C PRO A 58 15.04 -1.99 -27.20
N SER A 59 15.63 -1.17 -28.08
CA SER A 59 16.38 0.03 -27.68
C SER A 59 15.46 1.20 -27.34
N THR A 60 14.19 1.12 -27.73
CA THR A 60 13.12 2.05 -27.35
C THR A 60 12.34 1.42 -26.20
N GLN A 61 12.19 2.16 -25.10
CA GLN A 61 11.59 1.64 -23.87
C GLN A 61 10.81 2.72 -23.14
N ASP A 62 9.66 2.34 -22.59
CA ASP A 62 8.95 3.17 -21.63
C ASP A 62 9.45 2.86 -20.22
N VAL A 63 9.49 3.88 -19.37
CA VAL A 63 9.98 3.75 -18.01
C VAL A 63 8.94 4.27 -17.02
N LEU A 64 8.60 3.45 -16.03
CA LEU A 64 7.88 3.89 -14.83
C LEU A 64 8.86 3.95 -13.68
N GLU A 65 9.03 5.10 -13.06
CA GLU A 65 9.98 5.28 -11.95
C GLU A 65 9.34 5.93 -10.73
N LEU A 66 9.76 5.47 -9.56
CA LEU A 66 9.44 6.04 -8.26
C LEU A 66 10.73 6.20 -7.47
N ASN A 67 11.05 7.44 -7.11
CA ASN A 67 12.24 7.78 -6.31
C ASN A 67 11.78 8.46 -5.03
N LEU A 68 12.17 7.92 -3.88
CA LEU A 68 11.79 8.41 -2.57
C LEU A 68 13.01 8.79 -1.75
N THR A 69 12.94 9.92 -1.07
CA THR A 69 13.85 10.32 0.01
C THR A 69 13.07 10.29 1.31
N ILE A 70 13.55 9.51 2.27
CA ILE A 70 12.96 9.38 3.60
C ILE A 70 13.88 10.06 4.61
N ASP A 71 13.32 10.99 5.39
CA ASP A 71 13.99 11.65 6.51
C ASP A 71 13.07 11.64 7.74
N GLY A 72 13.30 10.67 8.62
CA GLY A 72 12.37 10.33 9.69
C GLY A 72 11.03 9.88 9.12
N ASN A 73 9.95 10.57 9.51
CA ASN A 73 8.61 10.33 8.98
C ASN A 73 8.29 11.15 7.73
N THR A 74 9.18 12.03 7.27
CA THR A 74 8.93 12.86 6.08
C THR A 74 9.38 12.10 4.84
N VAL A 75 8.54 12.11 3.81
CA VAL A 75 8.86 11.51 2.50
C VAL A 75 8.71 12.57 1.43
N SER A 76 9.72 12.71 0.59
CA SER A 76 9.66 13.48 -0.66
C SER A 76 10.12 12.60 -1.82
N GLY A 77 9.78 12.97 -3.04
CA GLY A 77 10.18 12.16 -4.18
C GLY A 77 9.58 12.56 -5.51
N ASN A 78 9.77 11.67 -6.47
CA ASN A 78 9.23 11.76 -7.82
C ASN A 78 8.52 10.46 -8.19
N TYR A 79 7.44 10.58 -8.93
CA TYR A 79 6.75 9.45 -9.54
C TYR A 79 6.46 9.82 -10.99
N ASN A 80 7.09 9.13 -11.94
CA ASN A 80 7.09 9.52 -13.34
C ASN A 80 6.75 8.34 -14.24
N TRP A 81 5.91 8.61 -15.25
CA TRP A 81 5.73 7.77 -16.42
C TRP A 81 6.44 8.44 -17.60
N LEU A 82 7.47 7.78 -18.11
CA LEU A 82 8.41 8.27 -19.11
C LEU A 82 8.37 7.37 -20.34
N PRO A 83 7.29 7.44 -21.13
CA PRO A 83 7.25 6.79 -22.42
C PRO A 83 8.33 7.36 -23.34
N ALA A 84 8.88 6.52 -24.22
CA ALA A 84 9.92 6.91 -25.16
C ALA A 84 9.42 7.92 -26.20
N GLU A 85 8.12 7.88 -26.50
CA GLU A 85 7.48 8.72 -27.51
C GLU A 85 6.85 9.97 -26.87
N LYS A 86 5.52 9.97 -26.70
CA LYS A 86 4.75 11.14 -26.26
C LYS A 86 4.09 10.92 -24.91
N ASP A 87 3.59 12.01 -24.35
CA ASP A 87 2.66 12.01 -23.22
C ASP A 87 3.29 11.55 -21.89
N GLN A 88 4.53 12.01 -21.67
CA GLN A 88 5.19 11.85 -20.38
C GLN A 88 4.39 12.50 -19.26
N ARG A 89 4.25 11.78 -18.16
CA ARG A 89 3.75 12.30 -16.90
C ARG A 89 4.90 12.42 -15.93
N LYS A 90 5.18 13.65 -15.50
CA LYS A 90 6.22 13.94 -14.50
C LYS A 90 5.60 14.61 -13.30
N GLY A 91 6.05 14.22 -12.12
CA GLY A 91 5.53 14.80 -10.90
C GLY A 91 6.45 14.64 -9.69
N THR A 92 6.10 15.37 -8.65
CA THR A 92 6.73 15.33 -7.34
C THR A 92 5.69 14.91 -6.30
N LEU A 93 6.14 14.22 -5.27
CA LEU A 93 5.30 13.87 -4.13
C LEU A 93 5.93 14.33 -2.83
N ASN A 94 5.07 14.71 -1.89
CA ASN A 94 5.44 14.99 -0.51
C ASN A 94 4.42 14.33 0.42
N GLY A 95 4.90 13.69 1.47
CA GLY A 95 4.05 12.87 2.32
C GLY A 95 4.73 12.44 3.61
N THR A 96 4.13 11.43 4.22
CA THR A 96 4.60 10.87 5.48
C THR A 96 4.69 9.36 5.43
N LEU A 97 5.69 8.80 6.12
CA LEU A 97 5.87 7.37 6.32
C LEU A 97 5.29 6.95 7.68
N THR A 98 4.45 5.92 7.67
CA THR A 98 4.00 5.22 8.88
C THR A 98 4.11 3.72 8.63
N ASP A 99 4.91 3.04 9.46
CA ASP A 99 5.39 1.69 9.21
C ASP A 99 6.05 1.60 7.82
N ASP A 100 5.47 0.83 6.90
CA ASP A 100 5.94 0.72 5.51
C ASP A 100 4.97 1.36 4.51
N ASN A 101 4.07 2.24 4.97
CA ASN A 101 3.08 2.91 4.13
C ASN A 101 3.38 4.41 4.06
N VAL A 102 3.59 4.90 2.84
CA VAL A 102 3.65 6.33 2.54
C VAL A 102 2.27 6.81 2.15
N THR A 103 1.80 7.86 2.80
CA THR A 103 0.66 8.65 2.30
C THR A 103 1.19 9.99 1.82
N ALA A 104 1.01 10.30 0.54
CA ALA A 104 1.60 11.47 -0.09
C ALA A 104 0.61 12.22 -1.00
N GLN A 105 0.78 13.53 -1.06
CA GLN A 105 0.20 14.36 -2.10
C GLN A 105 1.16 14.35 -3.30
N TYR A 106 0.65 14.00 -4.47
CA TYR A 106 1.38 13.92 -5.73
C TYR A 106 0.89 15.00 -6.67
N HIS A 107 1.79 15.89 -7.07
CA HIS A 107 1.56 16.95 -8.04
C HIS A 107 2.25 16.58 -9.34
N PHE A 108 1.51 16.60 -10.45
CA PHE A 108 2.03 16.13 -11.72
C PHE A 108 1.46 16.88 -12.91
N MET A 109 2.17 16.83 -14.02
CA MET A 109 1.71 17.35 -15.30
C MET A 109 1.50 16.20 -16.27
N GLN A 110 0.35 16.19 -16.95
CA GLN A 110 0.05 15.27 -18.05
C GLN A 110 -0.73 16.03 -19.13
N GLU A 111 -0.34 15.85 -20.39
CA GLU A 111 -0.95 16.54 -21.55
C GLU A 111 -1.02 18.08 -21.40
N GLY A 112 -0.05 18.66 -20.67
CA GLY A 112 0.02 20.11 -20.43
C GLY A 112 -0.94 20.63 -19.35
N MET A 113 -1.63 19.75 -18.62
CA MET A 113 -2.45 20.10 -17.46
C MET A 113 -1.76 19.68 -16.17
N GLU A 114 -1.75 20.59 -15.19
CA GLU A 114 -1.33 20.27 -13.83
C GLU A 114 -2.49 19.65 -13.06
N GLN A 115 -2.19 18.56 -12.34
CA GLN A 115 -3.14 17.81 -11.54
C GLN A 115 -2.51 17.44 -10.19
N THR A 116 -3.37 17.11 -9.23
CA THR A 116 -2.96 16.67 -7.90
C THR A 116 -3.78 15.47 -7.48
N ALA A 117 -3.13 14.45 -6.92
CA ALA A 117 -3.78 13.25 -6.40
C ALA A 117 -3.18 12.84 -5.05
N MET A 118 -3.98 12.16 -4.23
CA MET A 118 -3.47 11.50 -3.02
C MET A 118 -3.05 10.08 -3.38
N LEU A 119 -1.82 9.73 -3.04
CA LEU A 119 -1.25 8.40 -3.23
C LEU A 119 -1.05 7.69 -1.90
N LYS A 120 -1.26 6.37 -1.92
CA LYS A 120 -0.82 5.43 -0.89
C LYS A 120 0.24 4.53 -1.53
N ILE A 121 1.42 4.48 -0.94
CA ILE A 121 2.53 3.67 -1.43
C ILE A 121 2.93 2.69 -0.34
N ARG A 122 2.75 1.40 -0.58
CA ARG A 122 3.23 0.34 0.31
C ARG A 122 4.64 -0.06 -0.13
N LEU A 123 5.61 0.14 0.75
CA LEU A 123 6.99 -0.27 0.56
C LEU A 123 7.17 -1.72 1.01
N MET A 124 7.88 -2.50 0.20
CA MET A 124 8.30 -3.87 0.47
C MET A 124 9.81 -3.97 0.23
N ASP A 125 10.40 -5.11 0.57
CA ASP A 125 11.86 -5.30 0.47
C ASP A 125 12.37 -5.13 -0.97
N ASP A 126 11.62 -5.62 -1.94
CA ASP A 126 12.00 -5.74 -3.35
C ASP A 126 11.12 -4.94 -4.32
N LYS A 127 10.07 -4.27 -3.84
CA LYS A 127 9.13 -3.52 -4.68
C LYS A 127 8.36 -2.44 -3.91
N ALA A 128 7.66 -1.57 -4.63
CA ALA A 128 6.68 -0.65 -4.10
C ALA A 128 5.33 -0.84 -4.81
N GLN A 129 4.23 -0.81 -4.06
CA GLN A 129 2.88 -0.81 -4.61
C GLN A 129 2.27 0.58 -4.44
N VAL A 130 1.93 1.23 -5.55
CA VAL A 130 1.29 2.55 -5.61
C VAL A 130 -0.20 2.38 -5.89
N GLU A 131 -1.03 3.08 -5.12
CA GLU A 131 -2.48 3.16 -5.28
C GLU A 131 -2.96 4.60 -5.01
N GLY A 132 -4.20 4.91 -5.42
CA GLY A 132 -4.83 6.21 -5.18
C GLY A 132 -5.02 7.03 -6.45
N GLY A 133 -5.52 8.25 -6.27
CA GLY A 133 -6.08 9.06 -7.35
C GLY A 133 -7.34 8.47 -7.99
N GLU A 134 -7.88 9.18 -8.98
CA GLU A 134 -8.97 8.69 -9.81
C GLU A 134 -8.48 7.56 -10.71
N ALA A 135 -9.33 6.55 -10.94
CA ALA A 135 -8.96 5.38 -11.75
C ALA A 135 -8.54 5.74 -13.18
N GLU A 136 -9.15 6.80 -13.74
CA GLU A 136 -8.88 7.31 -15.09
C GLU A 136 -7.45 7.86 -15.24
N LEU A 137 -6.78 8.22 -14.14
CA LEU A 137 -5.41 8.72 -14.15
C LEU A 137 -4.36 7.60 -14.27
N GLY A 138 -4.76 6.33 -14.08
CA GLY A 138 -3.87 5.18 -14.23
C GLY A 138 -2.63 5.24 -13.33
N LEU A 139 -2.77 5.77 -12.11
CA LEU A 139 -1.61 5.98 -11.21
C LEU A 139 -1.15 4.71 -10.50
N GLY A 140 -2.00 3.68 -10.43
CA GLY A 140 -1.73 2.46 -9.70
C GLY A 140 -0.70 1.57 -10.39
N ALA A 141 0.30 1.08 -9.64
CA ALA A 141 1.37 0.24 -10.17
C ALA A 141 2.06 -0.58 -9.08
N THR A 142 2.71 -1.68 -9.46
CA THR A 142 3.74 -2.34 -8.64
C THR A 142 5.07 -2.18 -9.35
N ILE A 143 6.07 -1.64 -8.66
CA ILE A 143 7.34 -1.20 -9.24
C ILE A 143 8.50 -1.88 -8.52
N ASP A 144 9.39 -2.52 -9.27
CA ASP A 144 10.52 -3.26 -8.70
C ASP A 144 11.59 -2.32 -8.15
N LYS A 145 12.20 -2.69 -7.02
CA LYS A 145 13.27 -1.93 -6.39
C LYS A 145 14.57 -2.10 -7.16
N ILE A 146 15.30 -1.01 -7.32
CA ILE A 146 16.62 -0.98 -7.95
C ILE A 146 17.61 -0.25 -7.04
N ASP A 147 18.90 -0.36 -7.36
CA ASP A 147 19.91 0.50 -6.75
C ASP A 147 19.75 1.94 -7.22
N CYS A 148 19.92 2.89 -6.30
CA CYS A 148 19.86 4.30 -6.65
C CYS A 148 21.10 4.73 -7.42
N GLY A 149 20.92 5.39 -8.57
CA GLY A 149 22.02 5.87 -9.43
C GLY A 149 22.47 4.88 -10.50
N THR A 150 21.62 3.90 -10.82
CA THR A 150 21.79 3.01 -11.97
C THR A 150 21.50 3.73 -13.29
#